data_AF-A0A1W9P324-F1
#
_entry.id   AF-A0A1W9P324-F1
#
_cell.length_a   1.000
_cell.length_b   1.000
_cell.length_c   1.000
_cell.angle_alpha   90.00
_cell.angle_beta   90.00
_cell.angle_gamma   90.00
#
_symmetry.space_group_name_H-M   'P 1'
#
loop_
_entity.id
_entity.type
_entity.pdbx_description
1 polymer ?
#
loop_
_entity_poly.entity_id
_entity_poly.type
_entity_poly.pdbx_seq_one_letter_code
_entity_poly.pdbx_strand_id
1 'polypeptide(L)'
;MEIKKKSTESLKKRVKEIIKILRRSYPHSQTALHYQTPFQLLVATILAAQCTDERVNQITPQLFQKYPTIDSLAEAKQEEVEAIIRPTGFFRHKARHLIAAAQAIMENFGGEVPGEMDKLISLPGVARKTANIVLSSAFKRAEGIAVDTHVRRLARRLGLSSAQDPNKIEEDLMAIVPREDWLDFNYLLVDHGRAVCQARRPRCQECVLRFLCPSADKIDSPGARRNK
;
A
#
# COMPACT_ATOMS: atom_id res chain seq x y z
N MET A 1 6.90 25.46 -23.64
CA MET A 1 7.18 24.90 -22.30
C MET A 1 6.28 25.47 -21.19
N GLU A 2 5.91 26.75 -21.23
CA GLU A 2 5.12 27.40 -20.16
C GLU A 2 3.69 26.85 -19.98
N ILE A 3 2.98 26.49 -21.07
CA ILE A 3 1.61 25.94 -20.98
C ILE A 3 1.58 24.57 -20.27
N LYS A 4 2.53 23.68 -20.58
CA LYS A 4 2.69 22.40 -19.85
C LYS A 4 3.03 22.64 -18.37
N LYS A 5 3.92 23.60 -18.08
CA LYS A 5 4.31 23.96 -16.70
C LYS A 5 3.13 24.50 -15.88
N LYS A 6 2.31 25.37 -16.47
CA LYS A 6 1.10 25.96 -15.86
C LYS A 6 0.02 24.89 -15.62
N SER A 7 -0.10 23.91 -16.52
CA SER A 7 -0.97 22.74 -16.39
C SER A 7 -0.53 21.80 -15.26
N THR A 8 0.76 21.47 -15.14
CA THR A 8 1.28 20.62 -14.06
C THR A 8 1.12 21.25 -12.69
N GLU A 9 1.33 22.57 -12.55
CA GLU A 9 1.14 23.26 -11.27
C GLU A 9 -0.33 23.27 -10.82
N SER A 10 -1.26 23.45 -11.77
CA SER A 10 -2.69 23.32 -11.50
C SER A 10 -3.06 21.91 -11.05
N LEU A 11 -2.44 20.88 -11.64
CA LEU A 11 -2.64 19.49 -11.22
C LEU A 11 -2.12 19.23 -9.81
N LYS A 12 -0.92 19.72 -9.49
CA LYS A 12 -0.34 19.64 -8.14
C LYS A 12 -1.25 20.25 -7.08
N LYS A 13 -1.78 21.46 -7.33
CA LYS A 13 -2.75 22.10 -6.42
C LYS A 13 -4.02 21.27 -6.24
N ARG A 14 -4.56 20.74 -7.34
CA ARG A 14 -5.75 19.89 -7.30
C ARG A 14 -5.51 18.59 -6.54
N VAL A 15 -4.35 17.96 -6.73
CA VAL A 15 -3.95 16.73 -6.03
C VAL A 15 -3.84 16.97 -4.53
N LYS A 16 -3.25 18.09 -4.09
CA LYS A 16 -3.20 18.45 -2.65
C LYS A 16 -4.60 18.58 -2.05
N GLU A 17 -5.53 19.21 -2.74
CA GLU A 17 -6.91 19.32 -2.25
C GLU A 17 -7.63 17.96 -2.25
N ILE A 18 -7.41 17.12 -3.27
CA ILE A 18 -7.91 15.73 -3.29
C ILE A 18 -7.40 14.97 -2.06
N ILE A 19 -6.10 14.99 -1.78
CA ILE A 19 -5.50 14.31 -0.62
C ILE A 19 -6.14 14.80 0.67
N LYS A 20 -6.28 16.12 0.84
CA LYS A 20 -6.90 16.71 2.03
C LYS A 20 -8.36 16.28 2.23
N ILE A 21 -9.16 16.26 1.17
CA ILE A 21 -10.56 15.80 1.24
C ILE A 21 -10.59 14.31 1.59
N LEU A 22 -9.79 13.49 0.90
CA LEU A 22 -9.76 12.06 1.14
C LEU A 22 -9.29 11.70 2.54
N ARG A 23 -8.27 12.38 3.09
CA ARG A 23 -7.83 12.18 4.49
C ARG A 23 -8.93 12.43 5.50
N ARG A 24 -9.81 13.41 5.25
CA ARG A 24 -10.98 13.67 6.10
C ARG A 24 -12.04 12.58 5.98
N SER A 25 -12.22 12.02 4.79
CA SER A 25 -13.19 10.94 4.55
C SER A 25 -12.68 9.57 5.02
N TYR A 26 -11.36 9.37 5.02
CA TYR A 26 -10.68 8.12 5.35
C TYR A 26 -9.53 8.39 6.34
N PRO A 27 -9.84 8.83 7.59
CA PRO A 27 -8.82 9.21 8.57
C PRO A 27 -7.94 8.05 9.05
N HIS A 28 -8.37 6.82 8.81
CA HIS A 28 -7.66 5.58 9.16
C HIS A 28 -7.12 4.86 7.91
N SER A 29 -6.90 5.57 6.80
CA SER A 29 -6.35 5.00 5.57
C SER A 29 -4.87 4.67 5.76
N GLN A 30 -4.58 3.42 6.09
CA GLN A 30 -3.23 2.89 6.32
C GLN A 30 -3.21 1.39 6.01
N THR A 31 -2.06 0.74 6.15
CA THR A 31 -2.01 -0.72 6.12
C THR A 31 -2.98 -1.32 7.14
N ALA A 32 -3.75 -2.32 6.73
CA ALA A 32 -4.68 -3.01 7.61
C ALA A 32 -3.96 -3.94 8.61
N LEU A 33 -2.65 -4.16 8.44
CA LEU A 33 -1.84 -4.98 9.34
C LEU A 33 -1.56 -4.24 10.64
N HIS A 34 -1.73 -4.91 11.77
CA HIS A 34 -1.42 -4.38 13.09
C HIS A 34 0.06 -4.59 13.43
N TYR A 35 0.75 -3.52 13.82
CA TYR A 35 2.17 -3.55 14.18
C TYR A 35 2.53 -2.38 15.11
N GLN A 36 3.62 -2.53 15.86
CA GLN A 36 4.21 -1.49 16.72
C GLN A 36 5.63 -1.12 16.29
N THR A 37 6.32 -2.01 15.56
CA THR A 37 7.71 -1.83 15.14
C THR A 37 7.90 -2.18 13.66
N PRO A 38 8.95 -1.66 12.99
CA PRO A 38 9.28 -2.06 11.62
C PRO A 38 9.44 -3.59 11.47
N PHE A 39 9.99 -4.27 12.49
CA PHE A 39 10.11 -5.72 12.53
C PHE A 39 8.76 -6.43 12.48
N GLN A 40 7.82 -6.02 13.35
CA GLN A 40 6.48 -6.61 13.36
C GLN A 40 5.77 -6.41 12.02
N LEU A 41 5.93 -5.23 11.40
CA LEU A 41 5.34 -4.95 10.09
C LEU A 41 5.96 -5.81 8.99
N LEU A 42 7.28 -5.99 8.98
CA LEU A 42 7.97 -6.86 8.04
C LEU A 42 7.42 -8.29 8.12
N VAL A 43 7.35 -8.86 9.33
CA VAL A 43 6.80 -10.20 9.58
C VAL A 43 5.35 -10.30 9.13
N ALA A 44 4.50 -9.35 9.55
CA ALA A 44 3.08 -9.33 9.17
C ALA A 44 2.89 -9.25 7.65
N THR A 45 3.72 -8.46 6.95
CA THR A 45 3.63 -8.31 5.49
C THR A 45 4.07 -9.57 4.75
N ILE A 46 5.10 -10.28 5.24
CA ILE A 46 5.50 -11.60 4.70
C ILE A 46 4.36 -12.62 4.90
N LEU A 47 3.70 -12.61 6.07
CA LEU A 47 2.57 -13.49 6.36
C LEU A 47 1.33 -13.18 5.51
N ALA A 48 1.09 -11.92 5.19
CA ALA A 48 -0.03 -11.47 4.36
C ALA A 48 0.07 -11.92 2.89
N ALA A 49 1.23 -12.39 2.43
CA ALA A 49 1.36 -12.98 1.11
C ALA A 49 0.38 -14.17 0.96
N GLN A 50 -0.62 -14.01 0.08
CA GLN A 50 -1.71 -14.97 -0.12
C GLN A 50 -2.48 -15.33 1.16
N CYS A 51 -2.62 -14.36 2.08
CA CYS A 51 -3.42 -14.46 3.29
C CYS A 51 -4.21 -13.16 3.49
N THR A 52 -5.32 -13.18 4.23
CA THR A 52 -6.06 -11.95 4.54
C THR A 52 -5.41 -11.23 5.71
N ASP A 53 -5.41 -9.89 5.67
CA ASP A 53 -4.86 -9.06 6.77
C ASP A 53 -5.56 -9.38 8.10
N GLU A 54 -6.87 -9.62 8.09
CA GLU A 54 -7.64 -10.05 9.26
C GLU A 54 -7.08 -11.34 9.89
N ARG A 55 -6.79 -12.36 9.06
CA ARG A 55 -6.22 -13.62 9.54
C ARG A 55 -4.83 -13.41 10.10
N VAL A 56 -4.01 -12.59 9.45
CA VAL A 56 -2.67 -12.24 9.93
C VAL A 56 -2.76 -11.54 11.29
N ASN A 57 -3.65 -10.56 11.44
CA ASN A 57 -3.85 -9.81 12.68
C ASN A 57 -4.36 -10.66 13.85
N GLN A 58 -5.02 -11.79 13.59
CA GLN A 58 -5.41 -12.75 14.62
C GLN A 58 -4.24 -13.59 15.14
N ILE A 59 -3.21 -13.79 14.31
CA ILE A 59 -2.09 -14.71 14.59
C ILE A 59 -0.87 -13.98 15.13
N THR A 60 -0.59 -12.79 14.59
CA THR A 60 0.59 -12.01 14.96
C THR A 60 0.72 -11.68 16.45
N PRO A 61 -0.36 -11.47 17.25
CA PRO A 61 -0.21 -11.26 18.69
C PRO A 61 0.47 -12.44 19.40
N GLN A 62 0.08 -13.68 19.08
CA GLN A 62 0.71 -14.87 19.65
C GLN A 62 2.15 -15.02 19.18
N LEU A 63 2.41 -14.74 17.90
CA LEU A 63 3.75 -14.82 17.34
C LEU A 63 4.70 -13.82 18.00
N PHE A 64 4.28 -12.56 18.16
CA PHE A 64 5.11 -11.50 18.75
C PHE A 64 5.21 -11.59 20.27
N GLN A 65 4.27 -12.25 20.94
CA GLN A 65 4.43 -12.58 22.35
C GLN A 65 5.53 -13.62 22.55
N LYS A 66 5.60 -14.64 21.68
CA LYS A 66 6.63 -15.68 21.75
C LYS A 66 7.99 -15.20 21.24
N TYR A 67 7.99 -14.40 20.17
CA TYR A 67 9.19 -13.87 19.53
C TYR A 67 9.13 -12.34 19.44
N PRO A 68 9.35 -11.63 20.57
CA PRO A 68 9.19 -10.18 20.63
C PRO A 68 10.29 -9.41 19.90
N THR A 69 11.45 -10.02 19.69
CA THR A 69 12.63 -9.40 19.07
C THR A 69 13.06 -10.13 17.81
N ILE A 70 13.81 -9.45 16.94
CA ILE A 70 14.42 -10.05 15.74
C ILE A 70 15.30 -11.25 16.15
N ASP A 71 16.14 -11.05 17.16
CA ASP A 71 17.01 -12.07 17.74
C ASP A 71 16.24 -13.33 18.16
N SER A 72 15.15 -13.17 18.93
CA SER A 72 14.33 -14.30 19.38
C SER A 72 13.69 -15.08 18.22
N LEU A 73 13.38 -14.42 17.10
CA LEU A 73 12.86 -15.08 15.90
C LEU A 73 13.97 -15.72 15.06
N ALA A 74 15.18 -15.16 15.07
CA ALA A 74 16.34 -15.69 14.36
C ALA A 74 16.82 -17.02 14.97
N GLU A 75 16.65 -17.19 16.28
CA GLU A 75 16.96 -18.43 17.02
C GLU A 75 15.79 -19.42 17.09
N ALA A 76 14.62 -19.06 16.55
CA ALA A 76 13.41 -19.86 16.66
C ALA A 76 13.54 -21.20 15.92
N LYS A 77 13.00 -22.27 16.52
CA LYS A 77 12.81 -23.55 15.83
C LYS A 77 11.71 -23.42 14.80
N GLN A 78 11.97 -23.88 13.58
CA GLN A 78 11.04 -23.76 12.46
C GLN A 78 9.67 -24.39 12.79
N GLU A 79 9.65 -25.57 13.41
CA GLU A 79 8.42 -26.29 13.76
C GLU A 79 7.53 -25.50 14.73
N GLU A 80 8.13 -24.73 15.63
CA GLU A 80 7.40 -23.90 16.59
C GLU A 80 6.79 -22.66 15.95
N VAL A 81 7.51 -22.04 14.99
CA VAL A 81 6.96 -20.95 14.18
C VAL A 81 5.84 -21.47 13.28
N GLU A 82 6.06 -22.61 12.62
CA GLU A 82 5.06 -23.28 11.78
C GLU A 82 3.76 -23.55 12.51
N ALA A 83 3.82 -24.02 13.75
CA ALA A 83 2.64 -24.30 14.57
C ALA A 83 1.77 -23.05 14.77
N ILE A 84 2.39 -21.89 15.00
CA ILE A 84 1.69 -20.60 15.20
C ILE A 84 1.10 -20.11 13.88
N ILE A 85 1.88 -20.12 12.80
CA ILE A 85 1.49 -19.48 11.53
C ILE A 85 0.78 -20.43 10.56
N ARG A 86 0.54 -21.69 10.95
CA ARG A 86 -0.19 -22.70 10.14
C ARG A 86 -1.46 -22.17 9.46
N PRO A 87 -2.31 -21.35 10.13
CA PRO A 87 -3.54 -20.86 9.51
C PRO A 87 -3.32 -19.85 8.37
N THR A 88 -2.09 -19.36 8.14
CA THR A 88 -1.79 -18.38 7.08
C THR A 88 -1.60 -19.01 5.69
N GLY A 89 -1.57 -20.34 5.59
CA GLY A 89 -1.25 -21.04 4.34
C GLY A 89 0.22 -20.89 3.93
N PHE A 90 0.77 -21.85 3.18
CA PHE A 90 2.21 -21.91 2.81
C PHE A 90 3.16 -21.75 4.02
N PHE A 91 2.70 -22.17 5.20
CA PHE A 91 3.30 -21.85 6.50
C PHE A 91 4.75 -22.35 6.63
N ARG A 92 5.10 -23.49 6.04
CA ARG A 92 6.48 -24.01 6.05
C ARG A 92 7.46 -23.07 5.37
N HIS A 93 7.08 -22.59 4.19
CA HIS A 93 7.89 -21.65 3.42
C HIS A 93 7.94 -20.28 4.10
N LYS A 94 6.80 -19.81 4.63
CA LYS A 94 6.74 -18.57 5.41
C LYS A 94 7.61 -18.65 6.67
N ALA A 95 7.55 -19.74 7.44
CA ALA A 95 8.35 -19.91 8.66
C ALA A 95 9.84 -19.85 8.35
N ARG A 96 10.28 -20.58 7.32
CA ARG A 96 11.67 -20.53 6.85
C ARG A 96 12.09 -19.12 6.46
N HIS A 97 11.27 -18.40 5.70
CA HIS A 97 11.57 -17.03 5.31
C HIS A 97 11.61 -16.06 6.49
N LEU A 98 10.71 -16.19 7.46
CA LEU A 98 10.71 -15.34 8.65
C LEU A 98 11.98 -15.51 9.48
N ILE A 99 12.39 -16.76 9.72
CA ILE A 99 13.62 -17.07 10.46
C ILE A 99 14.84 -16.58 9.68
N ALA A 100 14.93 -16.91 8.39
CA ALA A 100 16.06 -16.51 7.55
C ALA A 100 16.15 -14.98 7.37
N ALA A 101 15.02 -14.28 7.29
CA ALA A 101 15.00 -12.83 7.26
C ALA A 101 15.48 -12.23 8.59
N ALA A 102 15.06 -12.78 9.73
CA ALA A 102 15.54 -12.35 11.03
C ALA A 102 17.05 -12.56 11.19
N GLN A 103 17.56 -13.73 10.78
CA GLN A 103 19.00 -14.03 10.75
C GLN A 103 19.77 -13.05 9.86
N ALA A 104 19.30 -12.83 8.63
CA ALA A 104 19.92 -11.88 7.70
C ALA A 104 19.95 -10.45 8.25
N ILE A 105 18.95 -10.04 9.03
CA ILE A 105 18.93 -8.74 9.72
C ILE A 105 19.98 -8.66 10.82
N MET A 106 20.11 -9.70 11.63
CA MET A 106 21.14 -9.75 12.68
C MET A 106 22.55 -9.70 12.07
N GLU A 107 22.79 -10.50 11.03
CA GLU A 107 24.11 -10.62 10.40
C GLU A 107 24.54 -9.39 9.61
N ASN A 108 23.63 -8.82 8.79
CA ASN A 108 24.00 -7.82 7.79
C ASN A 108 23.58 -6.39 8.15
N PHE A 109 22.65 -6.23 9.10
CA PHE A 109 22.02 -4.94 9.41
C PHE A 109 22.02 -4.60 10.91
N GLY A 110 22.86 -5.27 11.70
CA GLY A 110 23.08 -4.94 13.12
C GLY A 110 21.85 -5.13 13.99
N GLY A 111 20.92 -6.02 13.59
CA GLY A 111 19.69 -6.26 14.34
C GLY A 111 18.59 -5.22 14.12
N GLU A 112 18.71 -4.37 13.10
CA GLU A 112 17.68 -3.39 12.73
C GLU A 112 17.14 -3.63 11.33
N VAL A 113 15.82 -3.49 11.15
CA VAL A 113 15.20 -3.58 9.81
C VAL A 113 15.73 -2.43 8.94
N PRO A 114 16.30 -2.71 7.76
CA PRO A 114 16.87 -1.66 6.93
C PRO A 114 15.79 -0.75 6.33
N GLY A 115 16.05 0.57 6.33
CA GLY A 115 15.17 1.61 5.78
C GLY A 115 15.43 1.98 4.32
N GLU A 116 15.92 1.02 3.52
CA GLU A 116 16.29 1.16 2.10
C GLU A 116 15.77 -0.01 1.26
N MET A 117 15.30 0.24 0.04
CA MET A 117 14.66 -0.78 -0.81
C MET A 117 15.56 -1.94 -1.17
N ASP A 118 16.77 -1.68 -1.67
CA ASP A 118 17.67 -2.73 -2.13
C ASP A 118 18.06 -3.65 -0.97
N LYS A 119 18.26 -3.08 0.23
CA LYS A 119 18.52 -3.84 1.45
C LYS A 119 17.31 -4.67 1.86
N LEU A 120 16.09 -4.12 1.83
CA LEU A 120 14.88 -4.89 2.14
C LEU A 120 14.65 -6.03 1.14
N ILE A 121 14.84 -5.82 -0.16
CA ILE A 121 14.68 -6.85 -1.19
C ILE A 121 15.70 -7.99 -1.02
N SER A 122 16.88 -7.71 -0.43
CA SER A 122 17.85 -8.76 -0.13
C SER A 122 17.39 -9.75 0.95
N LEU A 123 16.37 -9.40 1.74
CA LEU A 123 15.84 -10.27 2.79
C LEU A 123 14.97 -11.41 2.21
N PRO A 124 15.15 -12.65 2.68
CA PRO A 124 14.31 -13.78 2.30
C PRO A 124 12.81 -13.51 2.45
N GLY A 125 12.03 -13.80 1.40
CA GLY A 125 10.58 -13.59 1.39
C GLY A 125 10.13 -12.15 1.18
N VAL A 126 11.05 -11.20 0.95
CA VAL A 126 10.73 -9.79 0.69
C VAL A 126 10.88 -9.48 -0.79
N ALA A 127 9.74 -9.32 -1.47
CA ALA A 127 9.72 -8.76 -2.81
C ALA A 127 9.56 -7.23 -2.78
N ARG A 128 9.78 -6.55 -3.92
CA ARG A 128 9.63 -5.08 -4.05
C ARG A 128 8.32 -4.54 -3.46
N LYS A 129 7.19 -5.26 -3.62
CA LYS A 129 5.90 -4.85 -3.04
C LYS A 129 5.91 -4.89 -1.51
N THR A 130 6.46 -5.95 -0.92
CA THR A 130 6.64 -6.09 0.53
C THR A 130 7.55 -5.00 1.07
N ALA A 131 8.70 -4.80 0.42
CA ALA A 131 9.66 -3.75 0.79
C ALA A 131 9.02 -2.35 0.75
N ASN A 132 8.24 -2.05 -0.30
CA ASN A 132 7.48 -0.80 -0.38
C ASN A 132 6.55 -0.59 0.81
N ILE A 133 5.76 -1.60 1.22
CA ILE A 133 4.85 -1.51 2.37
C ILE A 133 5.62 -1.22 3.67
N VAL A 134 6.78 -1.87 3.86
CA VAL A 134 7.62 -1.68 5.05
C VAL A 134 8.23 -0.28 5.07
N LEU A 135 8.88 0.16 3.98
CA LEU A 135 9.45 1.52 3.87
C LEU A 135 8.39 2.58 4.11
N SER A 136 7.24 2.40 3.49
CA SER A 136 6.22 3.41 3.47
C SER A 136 5.54 3.52 4.84
N SER A 137 5.17 2.39 5.44
CA SER A 137 4.38 2.39 6.66
C SER A 137 5.26 2.61 7.90
N ALA A 138 6.42 1.94 7.97
CA ALA A 138 7.32 2.01 9.12
C ALA A 138 8.29 3.19 9.08
N PHE A 139 8.84 3.51 7.90
CA PHE A 139 9.88 4.55 7.76
C PHE A 139 9.36 5.86 7.14
N LYS A 140 8.07 5.92 6.78
CA LYS A 140 7.46 7.06 6.07
C LYS A 140 8.23 7.43 4.79
N ARG A 141 8.82 6.43 4.13
CA ARG A 141 9.56 6.56 2.88
C ARG A 141 8.85 5.78 1.79
N ALA A 142 8.46 6.46 0.72
CA ALA A 142 7.94 5.82 -0.46
C ALA A 142 8.96 5.98 -1.60
N GLU A 143 9.16 4.91 -2.37
CA GLU A 143 9.94 4.96 -3.61
C GLU A 143 9.06 5.13 -4.85
N GLY A 144 7.76 4.96 -4.70
CA GLY A 144 6.78 5.17 -5.75
C GLY A 144 5.35 5.07 -5.23
N ILE A 145 4.39 5.15 -6.16
CA ILE A 145 2.96 5.02 -5.86
C ILE A 145 2.48 3.75 -6.55
N ALA A 146 2.20 2.71 -5.77
CA ALA A 146 1.75 1.44 -6.33
C ALA A 146 0.46 1.63 -7.16
N VAL A 147 0.47 1.18 -8.41
CA VAL A 147 -0.69 1.32 -9.32
C VAL A 147 -1.43 -0.01 -9.43
N ASP A 148 -2.43 -0.20 -8.57
CA ASP A 148 -3.37 -1.32 -8.67
C ASP A 148 -4.58 -0.98 -9.56
N THR A 149 -5.60 -1.85 -9.56
CA THR A 149 -6.81 -1.63 -10.37
C THR A 149 -7.66 -0.44 -9.89
N HIS A 150 -7.58 -0.06 -8.61
CA HIS A 150 -8.25 1.10 -8.05
C HIS A 150 -7.52 2.38 -8.45
N VAL A 151 -6.21 2.45 -8.18
CA VAL A 151 -5.36 3.59 -8.51
C VAL A 151 -5.38 3.84 -10.01
N ARG A 152 -5.20 2.82 -10.84
CA ARG A 152 -5.29 2.94 -12.32
C ARG A 152 -6.62 3.54 -12.77
N ARG A 153 -7.73 3.09 -12.20
CA ARG A 153 -9.07 3.59 -12.55
C ARG A 153 -9.26 5.04 -12.10
N LEU A 154 -8.91 5.35 -10.86
CA LEU A 154 -9.17 6.65 -10.26
C LEU A 154 -8.21 7.72 -10.80
N ALA A 155 -6.93 7.40 -11.02
CA ALA A 155 -5.98 8.29 -11.67
C ALA A 155 -6.51 8.79 -13.02
N ARG A 156 -7.15 7.92 -13.79
CA ARG A 156 -7.78 8.28 -15.07
C ARG A 156 -9.08 9.06 -14.88
N ARG A 157 -10.00 8.60 -14.01
CA ARG A 157 -11.29 9.28 -13.79
C ARG A 157 -11.12 10.70 -13.21
N LEU A 158 -10.14 10.88 -12.32
CA LEU A 158 -9.80 12.17 -11.74
C LEU A 158 -8.96 13.05 -12.71
N GLY A 159 -8.57 12.51 -13.87
CA GLY A 159 -7.76 13.22 -14.85
C GLY A 159 -6.36 13.56 -14.31
N LEU A 160 -5.77 12.68 -13.52
CA LEU A 160 -4.41 12.77 -12.98
C LEU A 160 -3.39 12.12 -13.91
N SER A 161 -3.82 11.14 -14.71
CA SER A 161 -3.02 10.56 -15.79
C SER A 161 -3.94 10.20 -16.97
N SER A 162 -3.43 10.35 -18.20
CA SER A 162 -4.07 9.85 -19.42
C SER A 162 -3.56 8.47 -19.85
N ALA A 163 -2.52 7.96 -19.20
CA ALA A 163 -1.89 6.69 -19.54
C ALA A 163 -2.81 5.49 -19.20
N GLN A 164 -2.54 4.37 -19.86
CA GLN A 164 -3.18 3.08 -19.56
C GLN A 164 -2.24 2.11 -18.85
N ASP A 165 -0.95 2.27 -19.12
CA ASP A 165 0.15 1.48 -18.56
C ASP A 165 0.38 1.84 -17.09
N PRO A 166 0.45 0.86 -16.16
CA PRO A 166 0.65 1.12 -14.75
C PRO A 166 1.94 1.88 -14.42
N ASN A 167 3.06 1.56 -15.09
CA ASN A 167 4.34 2.22 -14.83
C ASN A 167 4.27 3.70 -15.23
N LYS A 168 3.65 3.99 -16.37
CA LYS A 168 3.48 5.38 -16.81
C LYS A 168 2.53 6.18 -15.92
N ILE A 169 1.48 5.53 -15.39
CA ILE A 169 0.60 6.16 -14.39
C ILE A 169 1.38 6.45 -13.11
N GLU A 170 2.23 5.53 -12.65
CA GLU A 170 3.06 5.74 -11.46
C GLU A 170 3.97 6.98 -11.64
N GLU A 171 4.66 7.08 -12.77
CA GLU A 171 5.48 8.25 -13.11
C GLU A 171 4.68 9.57 -13.12
N ASP A 172 3.50 9.56 -13.76
CA ASP A 172 2.62 10.73 -13.82
C ASP A 172 2.18 11.16 -12.40
N LEU A 173 1.83 10.20 -11.55
CA LEU A 173 1.43 10.46 -10.17
C LEU A 173 2.61 10.96 -9.32
N MET A 174 3.79 10.35 -9.41
CA MET A 174 4.99 10.79 -8.70
C MET A 174 5.40 12.23 -9.07
N ALA A 175 5.11 12.67 -10.30
CA ALA A 175 5.40 14.03 -10.75
C ALA A 175 4.48 15.10 -10.11
N ILE A 176 3.30 14.72 -9.62
CA ILE A 176 2.26 15.66 -9.14
C ILE A 176 1.88 15.50 -7.66
N VAL A 177 2.13 14.32 -7.06
CA VAL A 177 1.88 14.03 -5.64
C VAL A 177 3.15 14.35 -4.84
N PRO A 178 3.07 15.09 -3.72
CA PRO A 178 4.21 15.27 -2.83
C PRO A 178 4.78 13.93 -2.34
N ARG A 179 6.10 13.81 -2.22
CA ARG A 179 6.76 12.53 -1.93
C ARG A 179 6.34 11.93 -0.59
N GLU A 180 6.13 12.79 0.39
CA GLU A 180 5.60 12.46 1.71
C GLU A 180 4.18 11.85 1.66
N ASP A 181 3.40 12.16 0.62
CA ASP A 181 2.03 11.71 0.46
C ASP A 181 1.90 10.48 -0.45
N TRP A 182 2.97 9.98 -1.07
CA TRP A 182 2.90 8.91 -2.08
C TRP A 182 2.21 7.63 -1.56
N LEU A 183 2.52 7.24 -0.33
CA LEU A 183 1.89 6.07 0.28
C LEU A 183 0.41 6.32 0.57
N ASP A 184 0.14 7.36 1.34
CA ASP A 184 -1.22 7.70 1.75
C ASP A 184 -2.10 7.86 0.53
N PHE A 185 -1.59 8.48 -0.53
CA PHE A 185 -2.34 8.66 -1.76
C PHE A 185 -2.78 7.33 -2.39
N ASN A 186 -1.94 6.29 -2.36
CA ASN A 186 -2.37 4.94 -2.78
C ASN A 186 -3.55 4.46 -1.93
N TYR A 187 -3.41 4.44 -0.60
CA TYR A 187 -4.45 3.92 0.29
C TYR A 187 -5.76 4.72 0.17
N LEU A 188 -5.66 6.05 0.11
CA LEU A 188 -6.80 6.95 -0.06
C LEU A 188 -7.55 6.68 -1.35
N LEU A 189 -6.84 6.43 -2.47
CA LEU A 189 -7.47 6.06 -3.74
C LEU A 189 -8.08 4.65 -3.69
N VAL A 190 -7.45 3.70 -3.01
CA VAL A 190 -8.00 2.34 -2.84
C VAL A 190 -9.31 2.41 -2.05
N ASP A 191 -9.30 3.06 -0.88
CA ASP A 191 -10.47 3.22 -0.01
C ASP A 191 -11.59 3.97 -0.72
N HIS A 192 -11.27 5.09 -1.38
CA HIS A 192 -12.26 5.82 -2.16
C HIS A 192 -12.82 5.00 -3.32
N GLY A 193 -11.96 4.23 -3.99
CA GLY A 193 -12.34 3.37 -5.10
C GLY A 193 -13.24 2.21 -4.67
N ARG A 194 -13.09 1.71 -3.44
CA ARG A 194 -13.95 0.66 -2.85
C ARG A 194 -15.28 1.24 -2.37
N ALA A 195 -15.22 2.32 -1.60
CA ALA A 195 -16.38 2.93 -0.98
C ALA A 195 -17.29 3.63 -2.00
N VAL A 196 -16.74 4.50 -2.85
CA VAL A 196 -17.54 5.45 -3.66
C VAL A 196 -17.34 5.22 -5.16
N CYS A 197 -16.08 5.23 -5.62
CA CYS A 197 -15.76 5.24 -7.05
C CYS A 197 -15.60 3.82 -7.62
N GLN A 198 -16.64 3.00 -7.45
CA GLN A 198 -16.67 1.60 -7.89
C GLN A 198 -16.56 1.47 -9.42
N ALA A 199 -16.05 0.34 -9.89
CA ALA A 199 -15.77 0.13 -11.32
C ALA A 199 -17.02 0.20 -12.20
N ARG A 200 -18.11 -0.45 -11.78
CA ARG A 200 -19.36 -0.57 -12.55
C ARG A 200 -20.33 0.58 -12.28
N ARG A 201 -20.66 0.84 -11.01
CA ARG A 201 -21.66 1.83 -10.60
C ARG A 201 -21.07 2.78 -9.54
N PRO A 202 -20.23 3.75 -9.93
CA PRO A 202 -19.71 4.72 -8.97
C PRO A 202 -20.83 5.64 -8.48
N ARG A 203 -20.76 6.03 -7.20
CA ARG A 203 -21.75 6.91 -6.55
C ARG A 203 -21.33 8.38 -6.73
N CYS A 204 -21.31 8.86 -7.97
CA CYS A 204 -20.79 10.18 -8.32
C CYS A 204 -21.57 11.36 -7.70
N GLN A 205 -22.85 11.17 -7.37
CA GLN A 205 -23.67 12.18 -6.68
C GLN A 205 -23.30 12.33 -5.20
N GLU A 206 -22.89 11.24 -4.56
CA GLU A 206 -22.44 11.20 -3.14
C GLU A 206 -20.93 11.43 -3.01
N CYS A 207 -20.23 11.66 -4.12
CA CYS A 207 -18.77 11.68 -4.14
C CYS A 207 -18.21 13.00 -3.63
N VAL A 208 -17.43 12.94 -2.54
CA VAL A 208 -16.71 14.08 -1.96
C VAL A 208 -15.72 14.76 -2.92
N LEU A 209 -15.29 14.06 -3.98
CA LEU A 209 -14.42 14.60 -5.02
C LEU A 209 -15.16 15.12 -6.25
N ARG A 210 -16.50 15.12 -6.26
CA ARG A 210 -17.32 15.48 -7.44
C ARG A 210 -16.86 16.78 -8.10
N PHE A 211 -16.70 17.84 -7.31
CA PHE A 211 -16.33 19.18 -7.79
C PHE A 211 -14.90 19.27 -8.36
N LEU A 212 -14.04 18.30 -8.04
CA LEU A 212 -12.68 18.21 -8.56
C LEU A 212 -12.54 17.16 -9.67
N CYS A 213 -13.59 16.38 -9.94
CA CYS A 213 -13.56 15.21 -10.80
C CYS A 213 -14.11 15.51 -12.20
N PRO A 214 -13.27 15.55 -13.25
CA PRO A 214 -13.71 15.85 -14.62
C PRO A 214 -14.59 14.75 -15.24
N SER A 215 -14.69 13.58 -14.59
CA SER A 215 -15.50 12.46 -15.07
C SER A 215 -16.87 12.36 -14.40
N ALA A 216 -17.16 13.15 -13.36
CA ALA A 216 -18.38 13.00 -12.57
C ALA A 216 -19.65 13.16 -13.42
N ASP A 217 -19.72 14.22 -14.23
CA ASP A 217 -20.91 14.51 -15.05
C ASP A 217 -21.06 13.55 -16.24
N LYS A 218 -19.94 13.11 -16.82
CA LYS A 218 -19.93 12.15 -17.94
C LYS A 218 -20.46 10.77 -17.52
N ILE A 219 -20.16 10.35 -16.29
CA ILE A 219 -20.58 9.03 -15.77
C ILE A 219 -22.02 9.07 -15.24
N ASP A 220 -22.48 10.22 -14.74
CA ASP A 220 -23.85 10.38 -14.23
C ASP A 220 -24.92 10.64 -15.29
N SER A 221 -24.52 10.83 -16.55
CA SER A 221 -25.45 11.08 -17.66
C SER A 221 -26.42 9.90 -17.86
N PRO A 222 -27.75 10.13 -18.01
CA PRO A 222 -28.79 9.09 -18.09
C PRO A 222 -28.55 8.00 -19.16
N GLY A 223 -27.83 8.34 -20.26
CA GLY A 223 -27.47 7.40 -21.32
C GLY A 223 -26.28 6.48 -20.99
N ALA A 224 -25.38 6.88 -20.07
CA ALA A 224 -24.22 6.08 -19.68
C ALA A 224 -24.59 4.90 -18.76
N ARG A 225 -25.75 4.97 -18.10
CA ARG A 225 -26.27 3.93 -17.19
C ARG A 225 -27.04 2.81 -17.90
N ARG A 226 -27.36 2.97 -19.20
CA ARG A 226 -28.24 2.06 -19.97
C ARG A 226 -27.51 1.00 -20.80
N ASN A 227 -26.21 1.15 -21.05
CA ASN A 227 -25.41 0.13 -21.74
C ASN A 227 -24.46 -0.58 -20.77
N LYS A 228 -25.00 -1.46 -19.93
CA LYS A 228 -24.26 -2.54 -19.25
C LYS A 228 -25.18 -3.51 -18.55
#